data_AF-A0A6B2CWH8-F1
#
_entry.id   AF-A0A6B2CWH8-F1
#
_cell.length_a   1.000
_cell.length_b   1.000
_cell.length_c   1.000
_cell.angle_alpha   90.00
_cell.angle_beta   90.00
_cell.angle_gamma   90.00
#
_symmetry.space_group_name_H-M   'P 1'
#
loop_
_entity.id
_entity.type
_entity.pdbx_description
1 polymer ?
#
loop_
_entity_poly.entity_id
_entity_poly.type
_entity_poly.pdbx_seq_one_letter_code
_entity_poly.pdbx_strand_id
1 'polypeptide(L)'
;GIPVSGGRAELPRRYCRYSPKTLLEHIYFIKGAFETHGEFFIGDPHGGGVVVIFKTGARKLAVSLRLAGLDPLETTDEGGNRKFIVLYSGRDVRRFLKVVKPVVEEAAVAKLLGLCTQSS
;
A
#
# COMPACT_ATOMS: atom_id res chain seq x y z
N GLY A 1 13.27 29.97 -1.47
CA GLY A 1 13.49 29.05 -2.60
C GLY A 1 14.26 27.83 -2.14
N ILE A 2 14.20 26.72 -2.88
CA ILE A 2 15.07 25.56 -2.65
C ILE A 2 16.43 25.90 -3.27
N PRO A 3 17.55 25.88 -2.52
CA PRO A 3 18.86 26.14 -3.09
C PRO A 3 19.25 25.01 -4.06
N VAL A 4 19.73 25.39 -5.24
CA VAL A 4 20.23 24.46 -6.27
C VAL A 4 21.74 24.64 -6.37
N SER A 5 22.49 23.57 -6.14
CA SER A 5 23.95 23.54 -6.27
C SER A 5 24.35 22.37 -7.17
N GLY A 6 25.17 22.64 -8.20
CA GLY A 6 25.66 21.61 -9.11
C GLY A 6 24.56 20.82 -9.85
N GLY A 7 23.41 21.45 -10.13
CA GLY A 7 22.26 20.80 -10.77
C GLY A 7 21.43 19.90 -9.84
N ARG A 8 21.73 19.89 -8.53
CA ARG A 8 20.95 19.18 -7.51
C ARG A 8 20.25 20.17 -6.61
N ALA A 9 18.95 19.97 -6.41
CA ALA A 9 18.17 20.71 -5.43
C ALA A 9 18.42 20.10 -4.03
N GLU A 10 19.01 20.88 -3.12
CA GLU A 10 19.14 20.43 -1.73
C GLU A 10 17.83 20.68 -0.99
N LEU A 11 17.05 19.62 -0.82
CA LEU A 11 15.81 19.68 -0.07
C LEU A 11 16.10 19.87 1.42
N PRO A 12 15.62 20.96 2.05
CA PRO A 12 15.75 21.14 3.49
C PRO A 12 15.19 19.93 4.25
N ARG A 13 15.83 19.49 5.35
CA ARG A 13 15.42 18.28 6.13
C ARG A 13 13.92 18.19 6.48
N ARG A 14 13.22 19.33 6.57
CA ARG A 14 11.76 19.38 6.75
C ARG A 14 10.96 18.76 5.58
N TYR A 15 11.50 18.80 4.36
CA TYR A 15 10.94 18.15 3.18
C TYR A 15 11.15 16.63 3.18
N CYS A 16 12.11 16.09 3.95
CA CYS A 16 12.23 14.65 4.17
C CYS A 16 11.07 14.07 4.99
N ARG A 17 10.14 14.90 5.47
CA ARG A 17 8.95 14.51 6.24
C ARG A 17 7.66 14.77 5.46
N TYR A 18 7.62 14.36 4.19
CA TYR A 18 6.38 14.36 3.43
C TYR A 18 5.25 13.73 4.26
N SER A 19 4.14 14.46 4.34
CA SER A 19 2.95 14.05 5.07
C SER A 19 1.75 14.45 4.22
N PRO A 20 0.99 13.48 3.68
CA PRO A 20 -0.17 13.76 2.86
C PRO A 20 -1.21 14.57 3.65
N LYS A 21 -1.86 15.52 2.99
CA LYS A 21 -2.88 16.42 3.57
C LYS A 21 -4.23 16.30 2.88
N THR A 22 -4.23 16.10 1.57
CA THR A 22 -5.45 15.93 0.78
C THR A 22 -5.76 14.46 0.57
N LEU A 23 -7.02 14.11 0.32
CA LEU A 23 -7.40 12.72 0.02
C LEU A 23 -6.57 12.15 -1.14
N LEU A 24 -6.34 12.95 -2.18
CA LEU A 24 -5.53 12.55 -3.33
C LEU A 24 -4.07 12.29 -2.95
N GLU A 25 -3.47 13.16 -2.11
CA GLU A 25 -2.13 12.93 -1.57
C GLU A 25 -2.05 11.66 -0.73
N HIS A 26 -3.07 11.35 0.07
CA HIS A 26 -3.13 10.09 0.82
C HIS A 26 -3.16 8.89 -0.12
N ILE A 27 -3.93 8.95 -1.22
CA ILE A 27 -4.01 7.88 -2.21
C ILE A 27 -2.64 7.67 -2.89
N TYR A 28 -1.97 8.73 -3.33
CA TYR A 28 -0.64 8.63 -3.92
C TYR A 28 0.41 8.13 -2.92
N PHE A 29 0.32 8.57 -1.67
CA PHE A 29 1.18 8.09 -0.60
C PHE A 29 1.01 6.58 -0.38
N ILE A 30 -0.25 6.08 -0.34
CA ILE A 30 -0.54 4.65 -0.23
C ILE A 30 0.02 3.89 -1.44
N LYS A 31 -0.16 4.42 -2.65
CA LYS A 31 0.35 3.80 -3.88
C LYS A 31 1.87 3.63 -3.82
N GLY A 32 2.61 4.70 -3.54
CA GLY A 32 4.07 4.63 -3.42
C GLY A 32 4.52 3.72 -2.28
N ALA A 33 3.81 3.73 -1.15
CA ALA A 33 4.09 2.80 -0.05
C ALA A 33 3.88 1.33 -0.46
N PHE A 34 2.86 1.05 -1.27
CA PHE A 34 2.62 -0.29 -1.81
C PHE A 34 3.70 -0.69 -2.81
N GLU A 35 4.07 0.19 -3.74
CA GLU A 35 5.14 -0.09 -4.71
C GLU A 35 6.51 -0.30 -4.05
N THR A 36 6.74 0.29 -2.86
CA THR A 36 8.02 0.17 -2.15
C THR A 36 8.05 -1.00 -1.15
N HIS A 37 6.94 -1.23 -0.44
CA HIS A 37 6.90 -2.15 0.70
C HIS A 37 5.74 -3.15 0.64
N GLY A 38 4.89 -3.03 -0.37
CA GLY A 38 3.68 -3.81 -0.53
C GLY A 38 3.90 -5.08 -1.31
N GLU A 39 3.07 -6.08 -1.04
CA GLU A 39 2.92 -7.27 -1.85
C GLU A 39 1.47 -7.76 -1.82
N PHE A 40 1.07 -8.43 -2.90
CA PHE A 40 -0.10 -9.30 -2.87
C PHE A 40 0.36 -10.67 -2.41
N PHE A 41 -0.37 -11.27 -1.48
CA PHE A 41 -0.06 -12.60 -0.97
C PHE A 41 -1.23 -13.54 -1.25
N ILE A 42 -0.92 -14.65 -1.92
CA ILE A 42 -1.85 -15.74 -2.23
C ILE A 42 -1.54 -16.87 -1.25
N GLY A 43 -2.44 -17.11 -0.30
CA GLY A 43 -2.26 -18.20 0.66
C GLY A 43 -2.62 -17.86 2.09
N ASP A 44 -3.51 -16.89 2.32
CA ASP A 44 -4.04 -16.65 3.67
C ASP A 44 -4.73 -17.93 4.19
N PRO A 45 -4.17 -18.58 5.24
CA PRO A 45 -4.73 -19.80 5.81
C PRO A 45 -6.13 -19.59 6.41
N HIS A 46 -6.58 -18.34 6.56
CA HIS A 46 -7.87 -17.99 7.14
C HIS A 46 -9.01 -17.77 6.13
N GLY A 47 -8.76 -17.85 4.82
CA GLY A 47 -9.84 -17.61 3.85
C GLY A 47 -9.57 -17.81 2.37
N GLY A 48 -8.38 -18.28 1.96
CA GLY A 48 -8.10 -18.65 0.56
C GLY A 48 -8.11 -17.49 -0.45
N GLY A 49 -8.20 -16.25 0.02
CA GLY A 49 -8.20 -15.04 -0.82
C GLY A 49 -6.82 -14.40 -0.97
N VAL A 50 -6.72 -13.44 -1.90
CA VAL A 50 -5.57 -12.55 -2.00
C VAL A 50 -5.65 -11.52 -0.87
N VAL A 51 -4.57 -11.32 -0.14
CA VAL A 51 -4.43 -10.24 0.86
C VAL A 51 -3.40 -9.21 0.38
N VAL A 52 -3.49 -8.00 0.90
CA VAL A 52 -2.50 -6.93 0.67
C VAL A 52 -1.67 -6.78 1.94
N ILE A 53 -0.36 -6.97 1.83
CA ILE A 53 0.58 -6.84 2.95
C ILE A 53 1.52 -5.68 2.67
N PHE A 54 1.75 -4.82 3.65
CA PHE A 54 2.83 -3.86 3.67
C PHE A 54 3.85 -4.28 4.72
N LYS A 55 5.11 -4.48 4.30
CA LYS A 55 6.25 -4.85 5.16
C LYS A 55 6.79 -3.66 5.93
N THR A 56 5.89 -2.92 6.59
CA THR A 56 6.21 -1.74 7.38
C THR A 56 5.15 -1.50 8.46
N GLY A 57 5.59 -0.99 9.61
CA GLY A 57 4.71 -0.51 10.70
C GLY A 57 4.49 1.00 10.68
N ALA A 58 4.63 1.65 9.53
CA ALA A 58 4.53 3.10 9.43
C ALA A 58 3.11 3.59 9.78
N ARG A 59 2.94 4.17 10.97
CA ARG A 59 1.64 4.68 11.47
C ARG A 59 0.91 5.60 10.47
N LYS A 60 1.66 6.41 9.70
CA LYS A 60 1.07 7.29 8.67
C LYS A 60 0.35 6.51 7.56
N LEU A 61 0.84 5.32 7.22
CA LEU A 61 0.21 4.44 6.24
C LEU A 61 -1.11 3.89 6.77
N ALA A 62 -1.14 3.39 7.99
CA ALA A 62 -2.39 2.93 8.63
C ALA A 62 -3.44 4.05 8.68
N VAL A 63 -3.04 5.27 9.05
CA VAL A 63 -3.94 6.44 9.02
C VAL A 63 -4.45 6.73 7.61
N SER A 64 -3.56 6.74 6.61
CA SER A 64 -3.95 7.02 5.22
C SER A 64 -4.90 5.97 4.67
N LEU A 65 -4.67 4.68 4.96
CA LEU A 65 -5.54 3.57 4.57
C LEU A 65 -6.94 3.71 5.20
N ARG A 66 -7.02 4.05 6.50
CA ARG A 66 -8.31 4.33 7.17
C ARG A 66 -9.04 5.50 6.54
N LEU A 67 -8.34 6.58 6.17
CA LEU A 67 -8.93 7.73 5.47
C LEU A 67 -9.42 7.38 4.06
N ALA A 68 -8.81 6.40 3.39
CA ALA A 68 -9.31 5.85 2.12
C ALA A 68 -10.52 4.92 2.28
N GLY A 69 -10.99 4.70 3.52
CA GLY A 69 -12.11 3.83 3.86
C GLY A 69 -11.77 2.34 3.82
N LEU A 70 -10.51 2.00 4.12
CA LEU A 70 -10.02 0.64 4.30
C LEU A 70 -9.81 0.35 5.78
N ASP A 71 -9.83 -0.92 6.19
CA ASP A 71 -9.61 -1.32 7.58
C ASP A 71 -8.30 -2.11 7.75
N PRO A 72 -7.14 -1.43 7.94
CA PRO A 72 -5.86 -2.09 8.09
C PRO A 72 -5.66 -2.74 9.46
N LEU A 73 -5.23 -4.00 9.46
CA LEU A 73 -4.69 -4.66 10.65
C LEU A 73 -3.20 -4.33 10.77
N GLU A 74 -2.81 -3.75 11.91
CA GLU A 74 -1.42 -3.57 12.31
C GLU A 74 -1.00 -4.82 13.11
N THR A 75 -0.02 -5.58 12.60
CA THR A 75 0.41 -6.85 13.21
C THR A 75 1.93 -7.00 13.19
N THR A 76 2.45 -8.07 13.79
CA THR A 76 3.86 -8.44 13.76
C THR A 76 4.08 -9.84 13.19
N ASP A 77 5.32 -10.18 12.85
CA ASP A 77 5.71 -11.58 12.69
C ASP A 77 5.59 -12.34 14.02
N GLU A 78 5.72 -13.67 13.95
CA GLU A 78 5.67 -14.58 15.10
C GLU A 78 6.69 -14.21 16.18
N GLY A 79 7.83 -13.62 15.78
CA GLY A 79 8.86 -13.14 16.70
C GLY A 79 8.64 -11.73 17.27
N GLY A 80 7.60 -11.00 16.85
CA GLY A 80 7.32 -9.64 17.30
C GLY A 80 8.29 -8.56 16.79
N ASN A 81 9.21 -8.91 15.90
CA ASN A 81 10.34 -8.08 15.50
C ASN A 81 10.00 -7.20 14.29
N ARG A 82 9.22 -7.74 13.34
CA ARG A 82 8.84 -7.03 12.12
C ARG A 82 7.39 -6.65 12.20
N LYS A 83 7.10 -5.39 11.87
CA LYS A 83 5.73 -4.86 11.83
C LYS A 83 5.20 -4.88 10.41
N PHE A 84 3.94 -5.25 10.30
CA PHE A 84 3.20 -5.33 9.04
C PHE A 84 1.89 -4.57 9.16
N ILE A 85 1.43 -4.06 8.03
CA ILE A 85 0.06 -3.58 7.88
C ILE A 85 -0.60 -4.46 6.83
N VAL A 86 -1.76 -5.04 7.15
CA VAL A 86 -2.41 -6.04 6.30
C VAL A 86 -3.86 -5.67 6.04
N LEU A 87 -4.32 -5.84 4.79
CA LEU A 87 -5.73 -5.82 4.42
C LEU A 87 -6.18 -7.26 4.15
N TYR A 88 -6.92 -7.84 5.08
CA TYR A 88 -7.39 -9.23 5.01
C TYR A 88 -8.70 -9.37 4.23
N SER A 89 -9.61 -8.40 4.34
CA SER A 89 -10.95 -8.56 3.80
C SER A 89 -10.95 -8.41 2.27
N GLY A 90 -11.64 -9.31 1.56
CA GLY A 90 -11.82 -9.18 0.11
C GLY A 90 -12.53 -7.88 -0.29
N ARG A 91 -13.32 -7.27 0.63
CA ARG A 91 -13.91 -5.94 0.45
C ARG A 91 -12.82 -4.87 0.38
N ASP A 92 -11.88 -4.86 1.32
CA ASP A 92 -10.80 -3.89 1.37
C ASP A 92 -9.83 -4.08 0.21
N VAL A 93 -9.50 -5.32 -0.15
CA VAL A 93 -8.65 -5.59 -1.32
C VAL A 93 -9.30 -5.06 -2.60
N ARG A 94 -10.59 -5.30 -2.83
CA ARG A 94 -11.32 -4.73 -3.97
C ARG A 94 -11.35 -3.20 -3.95
N ARG A 95 -11.54 -2.59 -2.77
CA ARG A 95 -11.57 -1.13 -2.62
C ARG A 95 -10.18 -0.52 -2.85
N PHE A 96 -9.15 -1.17 -2.33
CA PHE A 96 -7.75 -0.82 -2.53
C PHE A 96 -7.42 -0.78 -4.02
N LEU A 97 -7.78 -1.82 -4.79
CA LEU A 97 -7.59 -1.82 -6.24
C LEU A 97 -8.29 -0.65 -6.94
N LYS A 98 -9.54 -0.35 -6.57
CA LYS A 98 -10.32 0.72 -7.20
C LYS A 98 -9.76 2.11 -6.91
N VAL A 99 -9.32 2.34 -5.67
CA VAL A 99 -8.91 3.67 -5.18
C VAL A 99 -7.43 3.92 -5.44
N VAL A 100 -6.57 2.96 -5.09
CA VAL A 100 -5.11 3.10 -5.13
C VAL A 100 -4.57 2.76 -6.51
N LYS A 101 -5.23 1.87 -7.26
CA LYS A 101 -4.81 1.40 -8.59
C LYS A 101 -3.31 1.01 -8.59
N PRO A 102 -2.93 0.04 -7.73
CA PRO A 102 -1.56 -0.46 -7.67
C PRO A 102 -1.20 -1.18 -8.96
N VAL A 103 0.09 -1.35 -9.20
CA VAL A 103 0.58 -2.25 -10.24
C VAL A 103 0.32 -3.70 -9.81
N VAL A 104 -0.20 -4.53 -10.73
CA VAL A 104 -0.40 -5.97 -10.54
C VAL A 104 0.30 -6.67 -11.70
N GLU A 105 1.51 -7.17 -11.47
CA GLU A 105 2.33 -7.80 -12.53
C GLU A 105 2.10 -9.31 -12.62
N GLU A 106 1.79 -9.97 -11.49
CA GLU A 106 1.64 -11.41 -11.45
C GLU A 106 0.27 -11.84 -12.00
N ALA A 107 0.29 -12.64 -13.08
CA ALA A 107 -0.92 -13.11 -13.74
C ALA A 107 -1.82 -13.95 -12.82
N ALA A 108 -1.24 -14.75 -11.92
CA ALA A 108 -2.01 -15.54 -10.95
C ALA A 108 -2.78 -14.64 -9.97
N VAL A 109 -2.12 -13.61 -9.44
CA VAL A 109 -2.75 -12.59 -8.60
C VAL A 109 -3.84 -11.86 -9.39
N ALA A 110 -3.54 -11.40 -10.62
CA ALA A 110 -4.50 -10.69 -11.45
C ALA A 110 -5.77 -11.53 -11.73
N LYS A 111 -5.60 -12.83 -11.98
CA LYS A 111 -6.71 -13.77 -12.17
C LYS A 111 -7.56 -13.91 -10.91
N LEU A 112 -6.93 -14.10 -9.75
CA LEU A 112 -7.64 -14.22 -8.46
C LEU A 112 -8.36 -12.93 -8.06
N LEU A 113 -7.82 -11.77 -8.44
CA LEU A 113 -8.44 -10.47 -8.24
C LEU A 113 -9.55 -10.15 -9.26
N GLY A 114 -9.79 -11.03 -10.24
CA GLY A 114 -10.78 -10.83 -11.30
C GLY A 114 -10.43 -9.71 -12.27
N LEU A 115 -9.13 -9.41 -12.44
CA LEU A 115 -8.64 -8.35 -13.34
C LEU A 115 -8.42 -8.85 -14.78
N CYS A 116 -8.27 -10.17 -14.96
CA CYS A 116 -8.23 -10.78 -16.29
C CYS A 116 -9.66 -10.93 -16.82
N THR A 117 -9.98 -10.29 -17.95
CA THR A 117 -11.19 -10.64 -18.72
C THR A 117 -11.05 -12.04 -19.29
N GLN A 118 -12.04 -12.91 -19.08
CA GLN A 118 -12.20 -14.07 -19.95
C GLN A 118 -12.43 -13.52 -21.36
N SER A 119 -11.51 -13.80 -22.28
CA SER A 119 -11.79 -13.63 -23.70
C SER A 119 -12.96 -14.55 -24.02
N SER A 120 -14.12 -13.97 -24.31
CA SER A 120 -15.26 -14.69 -24.89
C SER A 120 -14.93 -15.21 -26.28
#